data_AF-A0A518DFX5-F1
#
_entry.id   AF-A0A518DFX5-F1
#
_cell.length_a   1.000
_cell.length_b   1.000
_cell.length_c   1.000
_cell.angle_alpha   90.00
_cell.angle_beta   90.00
_cell.angle_gamma   90.00
#
_symmetry.space_group_name_H-M   'P 1'
#
loop_
_entity.id
_entity.type
_entity.pdbx_description
1 polymer ?
#
loop_
_entity_poly.entity_id
_entity_poly.type
_entity_poly.pdbx_seq_one_letter_code
_entity_poly.pdbx_strand_id
1 'polypeptide(L)'
;MTSEATPQPRVLIAEDDPALADVLRLAFTRAGFAAQVAGNGLEALRIAGDSCFDVICSDYQMPMLDGEQFLTAVRSGGCSQDAVCLLCSAKTYELDCQRLRDALNLHAVFYKPFSLAEIAASAVEGLATRAAV
;
A
#
# COMPACT_ATOMS: atom_id res chain seq x y z
N MET A 1 5.52 25.05 -25.25
CA MET A 1 4.49 24.33 -24.47
C MET A 1 5.20 23.19 -23.74
N THR A 2 5.76 23.48 -22.57
CA THR A 2 6.32 22.46 -21.68
C THR A 2 5.14 21.85 -20.93
N SER A 3 4.75 20.64 -21.30
CA SER A 3 3.82 19.85 -20.49
C SER A 3 4.47 19.66 -19.12
N GLU A 4 3.93 20.28 -18.07
CA GLU A 4 4.31 19.93 -16.70
C GLU A 4 3.88 18.48 -16.49
N ALA A 5 4.83 17.55 -16.66
CA ALA A 5 4.59 16.16 -16.34
C ALA A 5 4.38 16.08 -14.83
N THR A 6 3.14 15.89 -14.40
CA THR A 6 2.84 15.57 -13.00
C THR A 6 3.69 14.35 -12.65
N PRO A 7 4.51 14.40 -11.58
CA PRO A 7 5.35 13.27 -11.22
C PRO A 7 4.49 12.02 -11.03
N GLN A 8 4.93 10.92 -11.63
CA GLN A 8 4.24 9.65 -11.55
C GLN A 8 4.17 9.19 -10.09
N PRO A 9 2.98 8.91 -9.51
CA PRO A 9 2.87 8.50 -8.13
C PRO A 9 3.52 7.13 -7.91
N ARG A 10 4.18 6.96 -6.77
CA ARG A 10 4.89 5.71 -6.43
C ARG A 10 4.07 4.85 -5.48
N VAL A 11 4.04 3.54 -5.73
CA VAL A 11 3.42 2.56 -4.83
C VAL A 11 4.41 1.50 -4.39
N LEU A 12 4.41 1.21 -3.08
CA LEU A 12 5.08 0.04 -2.52
C LEU A 12 4.04 -1.05 -2.27
N ILE A 13 4.30 -2.24 -2.82
CA ILE A 13 3.48 -3.43 -2.65
C ILE A 13 4.26 -4.40 -1.75
N ALA A 14 3.73 -4.68 -0.57
CA ALA A 14 4.29 -5.67 0.35
C ALA A 14 3.39 -6.92 0.31
N GLU A 15 3.85 -7.96 -0.38
CA GLU A 15 3.09 -9.20 -0.64
C GLU A 15 4.10 -10.34 -0.85
N ASP A 16 3.96 -11.42 -0.08
CA ASP A 16 4.90 -12.54 -0.06
C ASP A 16 4.57 -13.61 -1.11
N ASP A 17 3.33 -13.66 -1.61
CA ASP A 17 2.98 -14.47 -2.77
C ASP A 17 3.47 -13.77 -4.07
N PRO A 18 4.49 -14.31 -4.76
CA PRO A 18 5.05 -13.67 -5.95
C PRO A 18 4.05 -13.56 -7.10
N ALA A 19 3.11 -14.51 -7.23
CA ALA A 19 2.11 -14.47 -8.29
C ALA A 19 1.10 -13.35 -8.05
N LEU A 20 0.66 -13.19 -6.78
CA LEU A 20 -0.24 -12.10 -6.40
C LEU A 20 0.47 -10.73 -6.48
N ALA A 21 1.71 -10.65 -6.04
CA ALA A 21 2.53 -9.45 -6.14
C ALA A 21 2.68 -8.98 -7.60
N ASP A 22 2.91 -9.90 -8.54
CA ASP A 22 3.06 -9.57 -9.96
C ASP A 22 1.77 -9.03 -10.59
N VAL A 23 0.62 -9.61 -10.26
CA VAL A 23 -0.67 -9.11 -10.79
C VAL A 23 -1.08 -7.80 -10.13
N LEU A 24 -0.79 -7.59 -8.85
CA LEU A 24 -0.94 -6.30 -8.17
C LEU A 24 -0.05 -5.24 -8.84
N ARG A 25 1.23 -5.54 -9.06
CA ARG A 25 2.18 -4.66 -9.75
C ARG A 25 1.66 -4.26 -11.12
N LEU A 26 1.12 -5.20 -11.89
CA LEU A 26 0.52 -4.93 -13.20
C LEU A 26 -0.72 -4.03 -13.09
N ALA A 27 -1.61 -4.27 -12.12
CA ALA A 27 -2.80 -3.45 -11.90
C ALA A 27 -2.45 -2.00 -11.54
N PHE A 28 -1.52 -1.81 -10.61
CA PHE A 28 -1.02 -0.48 -10.22
C PHE A 28 -0.30 0.22 -11.38
N THR A 29 0.54 -0.50 -12.13
CA THR A 29 1.23 0.08 -13.31
C THR A 29 0.21 0.56 -14.35
N ARG A 30 -0.85 -0.21 -14.60
CA ARG A 30 -1.96 0.19 -15.51
C ARG A 30 -2.75 1.38 -15.00
N ALA A 31 -2.85 1.54 -13.68
CA ALA A 31 -3.45 2.71 -13.04
C ALA A 31 -2.51 3.93 -13.01
N GLY A 32 -1.30 3.84 -13.58
CA GLY A 32 -0.37 4.96 -13.73
C GLY A 32 0.67 5.07 -12.62
N PHE A 33 0.79 4.09 -11.73
CA PHE A 33 1.78 4.13 -10.64
C PHE A 33 3.15 3.57 -11.06
N ALA A 34 4.22 4.12 -10.50
CA ALA A 34 5.51 3.47 -10.45
C ALA A 34 5.51 2.46 -9.28
N ALA A 35 5.31 1.18 -9.61
CA ALA A 35 5.13 0.11 -8.62
C ALA A 35 6.44 -0.60 -8.27
N GLN A 36 6.72 -0.73 -6.98
CA GLN A 36 7.82 -1.49 -6.41
C GLN A 36 7.28 -2.57 -5.48
N VAL A 37 7.87 -3.78 -5.54
CA VAL A 37 7.43 -4.95 -4.76
C VAL A 37 8.45 -5.27 -3.67
N ALA A 38 7.95 -5.71 -2.52
CA ALA A 38 8.70 -6.31 -1.42
C ALA A 38 8.04 -7.64 -1.04
N GLY A 39 8.84 -8.70 -0.89
CA GLY A 39 8.35 -10.05 -0.62
C GLY A 39 8.13 -10.39 0.87
N ASN A 40 8.35 -9.44 1.77
CA ASN A 40 8.10 -9.57 3.21
C ASN A 40 8.12 -8.18 3.88
N GLY A 41 7.64 -8.10 5.12
CA GLY A 41 7.52 -6.81 5.81
C GLY A 41 8.86 -6.14 6.17
N LEU A 42 9.95 -6.91 6.37
CA LEU A 42 11.27 -6.32 6.67
C LEU A 42 11.89 -5.69 5.42
N GLU A 43 11.76 -6.35 4.27
CA GLU A 43 12.15 -5.79 2.99
C GLU A 43 11.32 -4.54 2.66
N ALA A 44 10.00 -4.60 2.90
CA ALA A 44 9.11 -3.47 2.69
C ALA A 44 9.51 -2.27 3.54
N LEU A 45 9.83 -2.49 4.83
CA LEU A 45 10.29 -1.45 5.73
C LEU A 45 11.61 -0.82 5.26
N ARG A 46 12.58 -1.63 4.83
CA ARG A 46 13.85 -1.13 4.28
C ARG A 46 13.60 -0.26 3.05
N ILE A 47 12.79 -0.74 2.10
CA ILE A 47 12.47 0.00 0.88
C ILE A 47 11.74 1.31 1.20
N ALA A 48 10.79 1.30 2.14
CA ALA A 48 10.08 2.49 2.59
C ALA A 48 10.96 3.51 3.33
N GLY A 49 12.08 3.06 3.92
CA GLY A 49 13.11 3.92 4.50
C GLY A 49 14.05 4.54 3.46
N ASP A 50 14.35 3.80 2.38
CA ASP A 50 15.25 4.24 1.30
C ASP A 50 14.53 5.12 0.25
N SER A 51 13.20 5.15 0.25
CA SER A 51 12.40 5.80 -0.78
C SER A 51 11.03 6.24 -0.30
N CYS A 52 10.53 7.33 -0.87
CA CYS A 52 9.21 7.86 -0.57
C CYS A 52 8.15 7.26 -1.50
N PHE A 53 7.02 6.88 -0.91
CA PHE A 53 5.89 6.32 -1.62
C PHE A 53 4.62 7.12 -1.31
N ASP A 54 3.79 7.28 -2.33
CA ASP A 54 2.50 7.96 -2.22
C ASP A 54 1.43 6.99 -1.70
N VAL A 55 1.58 5.71 -2.06
CA VAL A 55 0.67 4.62 -1.69
C VAL A 55 1.48 3.44 -1.16
N ILE A 56 0.95 2.78 -0.14
CA ILE A 56 1.43 1.49 0.33
C ILE A 56 0.27 0.50 0.30
N CYS A 57 0.46 -0.61 -0.40
CA CYS A 57 -0.46 -1.74 -0.43
C CYS A 57 0.22 -2.91 0.27
N SER A 58 -0.24 -3.30 1.45
CA SER A 58 0.35 -4.37 2.24
C SER A 58 -0.61 -5.53 2.39
N ASP A 59 -0.14 -6.77 2.23
CA ASP A 59 -0.80 -7.91 2.89
C ASP A 59 -0.62 -7.76 4.41
N TYR A 60 -1.63 -8.21 5.15
CA TYR A 60 -1.57 -8.32 6.59
C TYR A 60 -0.67 -9.49 6.99
N GLN A 61 -0.80 -10.64 6.32
CA GLN A 61 -0.05 -11.84 6.66
C GLN A 61 1.23 -11.91 5.83
N MET A 62 2.34 -11.48 6.40
CA MET A 62 3.66 -11.57 5.75
C MET A 62 4.70 -12.16 6.72
N PRO A 63 5.75 -12.83 6.21
CA PRO A 63 6.89 -13.23 7.00
C PRO A 63 7.66 -12.03 7.58
N MET A 64 8.43 -12.28 8.64
CA MET A 64 9.34 -11.33 9.31
C MET A 64 8.65 -10.18 10.06
N LEU A 65 7.82 -9.40 9.38
CA LEU A 65 6.97 -8.34 9.94
C LEU A 65 5.60 -8.44 9.27
N ASP A 66 4.55 -8.43 10.08
CA ASP A 66 3.18 -8.39 9.55
C ASP A 66 2.80 -6.99 9.07
N GLY A 67 1.65 -6.88 8.39
CA GLY A 67 1.18 -5.62 7.83
C GLY A 67 0.89 -4.54 8.88
N GLU A 68 0.44 -4.90 10.09
CA GLU A 68 0.20 -3.92 11.17
C GLU A 68 1.54 -3.37 11.68
N GLN A 69 2.51 -4.23 11.96
CA GLN A 69 3.84 -3.86 12.42
C GLN A 69 4.57 -3.00 11.38
N PHE A 70 4.54 -3.41 10.12
CA PHE A 70 5.15 -2.67 9.02
C PHE A 70 4.51 -1.28 8.86
N LEU A 71 3.18 -1.19 8.80
CA LEU A 71 2.50 0.09 8.63
C LEU A 71 2.66 0.99 9.86
N THR A 72 2.69 0.42 11.06
CA THR A 72 3.01 1.18 12.29
C THR A 72 4.40 1.82 12.19
N ALA A 73 5.40 1.06 11.73
CA ALA A 73 6.75 1.56 11.55
C ALA A 73 6.83 2.67 10.50
N VAL A 74 6.11 2.54 9.38
CA VAL A 74 6.00 3.60 8.37
C VAL A 74 5.33 4.86 8.93
N ARG A 75 4.25 4.72 9.70
CA ARG A 75 3.56 5.87 10.32
C ARG A 75 4.41 6.55 11.40
N SER A 76 5.40 5.86 11.96
CA SER A 76 6.26 6.40 13.02
C SER A 76 7.30 7.41 12.51
N GLY A 77 7.48 7.54 11.19
CA GLY A 77 8.30 8.58 10.58
C GLY A 77 8.84 8.23 9.19
N GLY A 78 9.61 9.15 8.62
CA GLY A 78 10.16 9.02 7.27
C GLY A 78 9.24 9.60 6.20
N CYS A 79 9.66 9.55 4.94
CA CYS A 79 8.96 10.28 3.89
C CYS A 79 7.72 9.57 3.33
N SER A 80 7.44 8.34 3.78
CA SER A 80 6.20 7.61 3.47
C SER A 80 5.18 7.67 4.61
N GLN A 81 5.43 8.46 5.67
CA GLN A 81 4.55 8.55 6.86
C GLN A 81 3.13 9.01 6.52
N ASP A 82 2.96 9.78 5.45
CA ASP A 82 1.68 10.32 4.98
C ASP A 82 1.11 9.53 3.78
N ALA A 83 1.69 8.36 3.46
CA ALA A 83 1.23 7.51 2.37
C ALA A 83 -0.23 7.08 2.56
N VAL A 84 -0.94 6.91 1.45
CA VAL A 84 -2.25 6.25 1.44
C VAL A 84 -2.02 4.76 1.67
N CYS A 85 -2.45 4.25 2.83
CA CYS A 85 -2.24 2.86 3.21
C CYS A 85 -3.48 2.02 2.92
N LEU A 86 -3.29 0.95 2.13
CA LEU A 86 -4.26 -0.09 1.85
C LEU A 86 -3.78 -1.38 2.51
N LEU A 87 -4.68 -2.09 3.19
CA LEU A 87 -4.40 -3.38 3.80
C LEU A 87 -5.19 -4.48 3.11
N CYS A 88 -4.52 -5.55 2.71
CA CYS A 88 -5.11 -6.76 2.17
C CYS A 88 -5.07 -7.86 3.24
N SER A 89 -6.07 -8.73 3.33
CA SER A 89 -6.07 -9.82 4.30
C SER A 89 -6.83 -11.05 3.80
N ALA A 90 -6.36 -12.25 4.16
CA ALA A 90 -7.10 -13.49 3.96
C ALA A 90 -8.13 -13.79 5.08
N LYS A 91 -8.10 -13.05 6.19
CA LYS A 91 -8.87 -13.35 7.41
C LYS A 91 -9.86 -12.24 7.74
N THR A 92 -11.13 -12.46 7.45
CA THR A 92 -12.17 -11.44 7.67
C THR A 92 -12.60 -11.31 9.14
N TYR A 93 -12.51 -12.39 9.93
CA TYR A 93 -13.09 -12.43 11.28
C TYR A 93 -12.08 -12.27 12.43
N GLU A 94 -10.79 -12.45 12.18
CA GLU A 94 -9.74 -12.36 13.22
C GLU A 94 -9.19 -10.94 13.39
N LEU A 95 -9.52 -10.05 12.46
CA LEU A 95 -8.99 -8.69 12.40
C LEU A 95 -10.00 -7.69 12.93
N ASP A 96 -9.61 -6.95 13.97
CA ASP A 96 -10.32 -5.75 14.39
C ASP A 96 -10.01 -4.60 13.41
N CYS A 97 -10.72 -4.62 12.29
CA CYS A 97 -10.48 -3.69 11.21
C CYS A 97 -10.82 -2.25 11.56
N GLN A 98 -11.72 -2.02 12.52
CA GLN A 98 -12.00 -0.68 12.99
C GLN A 98 -10.79 -0.14 13.76
N ARG A 99 -10.27 -0.91 14.72
CA ARG A 99 -9.06 -0.57 15.46
C ARG A 99 -7.87 -0.31 14.52
N LEU A 100 -7.67 -1.16 13.52
CA LEU A 100 -6.58 -1.01 12.56
C LEU A 100 -6.72 0.23 11.69
N ARG A 101 -7.94 0.51 11.19
CA ARG A 101 -8.21 1.71 10.40
C ARG A 101 -7.90 2.97 11.19
N ASP A 102 -8.34 3.02 12.44
CA ASP A 102 -8.16 4.18 13.31
C ASP A 102 -6.69 4.35 13.71
N ALA A 103 -6.00 3.26 14.08
CA ALA A 103 -4.61 3.31 14.53
C ALA A 103 -3.62 3.62 13.40
N LEU A 104 -3.85 3.10 12.19
CA LEU A 104 -2.92 3.21 11.06
C LEU A 104 -3.36 4.23 10.01
N ASN A 105 -4.50 4.89 10.21
CA ASN A 105 -5.15 5.76 9.22
C ASN A 105 -5.23 5.06 7.85
N LEU A 106 -5.83 3.86 7.82
CA LEU A 106 -5.96 3.09 6.59
C LEU A 106 -7.06 3.68 5.73
N HIS A 107 -6.77 3.89 4.45
CA HIS A 107 -7.78 4.32 3.49
C HIS A 107 -8.78 3.18 3.23
N ALA A 108 -8.28 1.97 2.97
CA ALA A 108 -9.13 0.80 2.75
C ALA A 108 -8.53 -0.50 3.28
N VAL A 109 -9.42 -1.44 3.58
CA VAL A 109 -9.10 -2.82 3.94
C VAL A 109 -9.83 -3.75 2.95
N PHE A 110 -9.10 -4.64 2.30
CA PHE A 110 -9.60 -5.60 1.30
C PHE A 110 -9.44 -7.03 1.82
N TYR A 111 -10.44 -7.87 1.56
CA TYR A 111 -10.42 -9.28 1.95
C TYR A 111 -10.32 -10.18 0.73
N LYS A 112 -9.47 -11.20 0.78
CA LYS A 112 -9.35 -12.21 -0.28
C LYS A 112 -10.65 -13.05 -0.34
N PRO A 113 -11.23 -13.32 -1.52
CA PRO A 113 -10.81 -12.83 -2.83
C PRO A 113 -11.24 -11.37 -3.09
N PHE A 114 -10.31 -10.55 -3.55
CA PHE A 114 -10.54 -9.13 -3.88
C PHE A 114 -10.32 -8.86 -5.37
N SER A 115 -10.82 -7.71 -5.83
CA SER A 115 -10.53 -7.20 -7.17
C SER A 115 -9.27 -6.34 -7.18
N LEU A 116 -8.27 -6.73 -7.98
CA LEU A 116 -7.04 -5.95 -8.16
C LEU A 116 -7.32 -4.55 -8.72
N ALA A 117 -8.36 -4.43 -9.56
CA ALA A 117 -8.77 -3.15 -10.13
C ALA A 117 -9.38 -2.23 -9.08
N GLU A 118 -10.14 -2.77 -8.12
CA GLU A 118 -10.70 -2.00 -7.01
C GLU A 118 -9.61 -1.51 -6.05
N ILE A 119 -8.60 -2.34 -5.77
CA ILE A 119 -7.43 -1.94 -4.97
C ILE A 119 -6.73 -0.75 -5.63
N ALA A 120 -6.42 -0.85 -6.93
CA ALA A 120 -5.77 0.23 -7.66
C ALA A 120 -6.64 1.49 -7.75
N ALA A 121 -7.96 1.34 -7.94
CA ALA A 121 -8.90 2.47 -7.96
C ALA A 121 -8.97 3.18 -6.60
N SER A 122 -9.02 2.42 -5.49
CA SER A 122 -9.00 2.97 -4.14
C SER A 122 -7.70 3.72 -3.84
N ALA A 123 -6.56 3.26 -4.36
CA ALA A 123 -5.31 4.02 -4.28
C ALA A 123 -5.40 5.39 -4.97
N VAL A 124 -6.00 5.44 -6.17
CA VAL A 124 -6.20 6.69 -6.91
C VAL A 124 -7.13 7.65 -6.14
N GLU A 125 -8.23 7.13 -5.61
CA GLU A 125 -9.17 7.90 -4.78
C GLU A 125 -8.50 8.47 -3.53
N GLY A 126 -7.73 7.64 -2.81
CA GLY A 126 -7.00 8.07 -1.63
C GLY A 126 -5.99 9.19 -1.92
N LEU A 127 -5.28 9.12 -3.07
CA LEU A 127 -4.37 10.19 -3.47
C LEU A 127 -5.10 11.49 -3.81
N ALA A 128 -6.21 11.41 -4.54
CA ALA A 128 -7.01 12.57 -4.87
C ALA A 128 -7.56 13.26 -3.60
N THR A 129 -7.98 12.46 -2.61
CA THR A 129 -8.46 12.97 -1.32
C THR A 129 -7.34 13.64 -0.52
N ARG A 130 -6.15 13.03 -0.48
CA ARG A 130 -4.98 13.61 0.22
C ARG A 130 -4.52 14.93 -0.39
N ALA A 131 -4.62 15.09 -1.72
CA ALA A 131 -4.22 16.31 -2.40
C ALA A 131 -5.21 17.49 -2.23
N ALA A 132 -6.43 17.22 -1.72
CA ALA A 132 -7.48 18.22 -1.55
C ALA A 132 -7.50 18.88 -0.15
N VAL A 133 -6.61 18.46 0.75
CA VAL A 133 -6.46 18.95 2.14
C VAL A 133 -5.21 19.82 2.24
#